data_AF-A0A7C5BXN4-F1
#
_entry.id   AF-A0A7C5BXN4-F1
#
_cell.length_a   1.000
_cell.length_b   1.000
_cell.length_c   1.000
_cell.angle_alpha   90.00
_cell.angle_beta   90.00
_cell.angle_gamma   90.00
#
_symmetry.space_group_name_H-M   'P 1'
#
loop_
_entity.id
_entity.type
_entity.pdbx_description
1 polymer ?
#
loop_
_entity_poly.entity_id
_entity_poly.type
_entity_poly.pdbx_seq_one_letter_code
_entity_poly.pdbx_strand_id
1 'polypeptide(L)'
;MPTSVHVGSSRPSGFFETEPSVWVLNEHGEYCLRRRSFLGIEYQRPPLPVGCPTWERASLGANLFDLKFFKLPDAAYSLWELCAELRQGGAEWKQYPCGAEQIPEPLEKLDVIADLILQAAEELHGAGWGLGLISPENILIFECEGTLSVAFTDLGFSWGKSPPLIPPLFLRSPRDGNKFAILWDDQDPRKQLERGGLLGENQLDPLPDIRALARVFASSLLGQYVSAVPSPEEHPETAAQSAYVPGGRRIWVTLEEAIAGGIPSVADFRVALCETPLSQHFLSDAPIPVSRRSWVRAVVVGAAVAAIGGGLIWFWRRTRPSEGAAPATPVAVGEGPGKADSEDAKISASHGSPQEGSTEVQSKSLPEGVQKRLNHLEQEANGLLSELEDRWQSYVKDPLGSYFATRKEVEGKFRPLVRKLSQEIGEIRNTIGDMVSPEVERVVRVVSTLEGKLRQLELELIRD
;
A
#
# COMPACT_ATOMS: atom_id res chain seq x y z
N MET A 1 -12.86 -5.27 -34.65
CA MET A 1 -11.61 -4.64 -34.17
C MET A 1 -11.85 -4.29 -32.70
N PRO A 2 -11.10 -4.87 -31.76
CA PRO A 2 -11.11 -4.39 -30.38
C PRO A 2 -10.21 -3.15 -30.29
N THR A 3 -10.83 -1.98 -30.20
CA THR A 3 -10.17 -0.76 -29.74
C THR A 3 -10.02 -0.82 -28.21
N SER A 4 -8.87 -0.36 -27.71
CA SER A 4 -8.44 -0.38 -26.29
C SER A 4 -8.43 -1.75 -25.60
N VAL A 5 -7.24 -2.38 -25.58
CA VAL A 5 -6.83 -3.18 -24.42
C VAL A 5 -6.76 -2.25 -23.21
N HIS A 6 -7.37 -2.61 -22.09
CA HIS A 6 -7.17 -1.89 -20.82
C HIS A 6 -5.82 -2.32 -20.21
N VAL A 7 -4.74 -1.89 -20.87
CA VAL A 7 -3.39 -1.96 -20.28
C VAL A 7 -3.34 -0.97 -19.12
N GLY A 8 -2.81 -1.39 -17.97
CA GLY A 8 -2.50 -0.49 -16.87
C GLY A 8 -1.67 0.71 -17.32
N SER A 9 -1.80 1.84 -16.63
CA SER A 9 -1.09 3.08 -16.99
C SER A 9 0.43 3.00 -16.79
N SER A 10 0.89 1.99 -16.05
CA SER A 10 2.28 1.57 -15.95
C SER A 10 2.46 0.15 -16.52
N ARG A 11 3.69 -0.16 -16.97
CA ARG A 11 4.04 -1.42 -17.61
C ARG A 11 4.86 -2.28 -16.65
N PRO A 12 4.81 -3.62 -16.76
CA PRO A 12 5.70 -4.51 -16.01
C PRO A 12 7.15 -4.10 -16.27
N SER A 13 7.85 -3.66 -15.22
CA SER A 13 9.23 -3.21 -15.31
C SER A 13 10.18 -4.35 -14.96
N GLY A 14 11.00 -4.76 -15.92
CA GLY A 14 11.99 -5.82 -15.71
C GLY A 14 13.37 -5.28 -15.39
N PHE A 15 14.12 -5.96 -14.55
CA PHE A 15 15.50 -5.61 -14.22
C PHE A 15 16.39 -5.49 -15.45
N PHE A 16 16.20 -6.35 -16.44
CA PHE A 16 17.06 -6.41 -17.62
C PHE A 16 16.79 -5.32 -18.67
N GLU A 17 15.84 -4.41 -18.43
CA GLU A 17 15.48 -3.36 -19.38
C GLU A 17 16.30 -2.07 -19.21
N THR A 18 16.63 -1.41 -20.32
CA THR A 18 17.23 -0.07 -20.34
C THR A 18 16.18 1.03 -20.46
N GLU A 19 15.00 0.67 -20.96
CA GLU A 19 13.83 1.51 -21.22
C GLU A 19 12.58 0.69 -20.85
N PRO A 20 11.52 1.30 -20.29
CA PRO A 20 10.31 0.57 -19.91
C PRO A 20 9.74 -0.24 -21.06
N SER A 21 9.48 -1.53 -20.84
CA SER A 21 8.94 -2.43 -21.86
C SER A 21 7.65 -1.86 -22.51
N VAL A 22 7.56 -1.93 -23.84
CA VAL A 22 6.54 -1.24 -24.67
C VAL A 22 5.65 -2.24 -25.41
N TRP A 23 4.33 -2.03 -25.40
CA TRP A 23 3.44 -2.75 -26.31
C TRP A 23 3.62 -2.23 -27.73
N VAL A 24 3.94 -3.12 -28.67
CA VAL A 24 4.18 -2.80 -30.09
C VAL A 24 3.57 -3.85 -31.00
N LEU A 25 3.41 -3.47 -32.27
CA LEU A 25 3.23 -4.42 -33.37
C LEU A 25 4.62 -4.81 -33.91
N ASN A 26 4.95 -6.09 -33.93
CA ASN A 26 6.23 -6.59 -34.44
C ASN A 26 6.26 -6.65 -35.98
N GLU A 27 7.42 -7.00 -36.56
CA GLU A 27 7.59 -7.16 -38.01
C GLU A 27 6.69 -8.22 -38.67
N HIS A 28 6.06 -9.11 -37.88
CA HIS A 28 5.12 -10.13 -38.35
C HIS A 28 3.64 -9.67 -38.26
N GLY A 29 3.37 -8.48 -37.74
CA GLY A 29 2.00 -7.99 -37.53
C GLY A 29 1.34 -8.54 -36.27
N GLU A 30 2.12 -9.08 -35.33
CA GLU A 30 1.67 -9.59 -34.03
C GLU A 30 1.88 -8.54 -32.94
N TYR A 31 0.96 -8.44 -31.98
CA TYR A 31 1.16 -7.60 -30.80
C TYR A 31 2.05 -8.33 -29.77
N CYS A 32 3.10 -7.66 -29.31
CA CYS A 32 4.01 -8.18 -28.28
C CYS A 32 4.37 -7.09 -27.26
N LEU A 33 4.86 -7.51 -26.10
CA LEU A 33 5.55 -6.61 -25.17
C LEU A 33 7.03 -6.65 -25.51
N ARG A 34 7.57 -5.55 -26.07
CA ARG A 34 8.96 -5.42 -26.49
C ARG A 34 9.81 -4.76 -25.41
N ARG A 35 10.89 -5.42 -25.03
CA ARG A 35 11.90 -4.96 -24.09
C ARG A 35 13.18 -4.58 -24.85
N ARG A 36 13.78 -3.44 -24.48
CA ARG A 36 15.17 -3.14 -24.84
C ARG A 36 16.07 -3.49 -23.66
N SER A 37 17.05 -4.36 -23.88
CA SER A 37 17.97 -4.80 -22.84
C SER A 37 19.34 -4.13 -22.95
N PHE A 38 20.17 -4.38 -21.93
CA PHE A 38 21.61 -4.16 -22.02
C PHE A 38 22.24 -5.04 -23.11
N LEU A 39 23.38 -4.59 -23.66
CA LEU A 39 24.19 -5.39 -24.58
C LEU A 39 24.87 -6.56 -23.83
N GLY A 40 24.99 -7.70 -24.50
CA GLY A 40 25.55 -8.92 -23.91
C GLY A 40 24.56 -9.72 -23.03
N ILE A 41 23.29 -9.31 -22.99
CA ILE A 41 22.22 -10.10 -22.38
C ILE A 41 21.85 -11.29 -23.27
N GLU A 42 21.78 -12.45 -22.63
CA GLU A 42 21.33 -13.72 -23.19
C GLU A 42 19.98 -14.09 -22.55
N TYR A 43 19.21 -14.92 -23.23
CA TYR A 43 17.93 -15.44 -22.72
C TYR A 43 17.87 -16.94 -22.99
N GLN A 44 17.65 -17.71 -21.94
CA GLN A 44 17.35 -19.13 -21.99
C GLN A 44 15.90 -19.32 -21.53
N ARG A 45 15.06 -19.90 -22.41
CA ARG A 45 13.67 -20.20 -22.11
C ARG A 45 13.57 -21.11 -20.85
N PRO A 46 12.89 -20.67 -19.77
CA PRO A 46 12.61 -21.52 -18.62
C PRO A 46 11.67 -22.68 -18.99
N PRO A 47 11.65 -23.79 -18.22
CA PRO A 47 10.88 -25.01 -18.50
C PRO A 47 9.39 -24.86 -18.14
N LEU A 48 8.81 -23.70 -18.45
CA LEU A 48 7.40 -23.39 -18.22
C LEU A 48 6.48 -24.10 -19.23
N PRO A 49 5.21 -24.36 -18.87
CA PRO A 49 4.23 -25.00 -19.73
C PRO A 49 4.08 -24.37 -21.13
N VAL A 50 3.61 -25.19 -22.07
CA VAL A 50 3.25 -24.74 -23.42
C VAL A 50 2.06 -23.78 -23.32
N GLY A 51 2.27 -22.52 -23.74
CA GLY A 51 1.27 -21.45 -23.65
C GLY A 51 1.71 -20.28 -22.77
N CYS A 52 2.64 -20.50 -21.82
CA CYS A 52 3.27 -19.40 -21.09
C CYS A 52 4.00 -18.47 -22.07
N PRO A 53 3.90 -17.14 -21.91
CA PRO A 53 4.55 -16.19 -22.81
C PRO A 53 6.06 -16.28 -22.64
N THR A 54 6.80 -16.24 -23.76
CA THR A 54 8.27 -16.36 -23.75
C THR A 54 8.94 -15.29 -24.58
N TRP A 55 10.11 -14.87 -24.14
CA TRP A 55 10.92 -13.88 -24.85
C TRP A 55 11.62 -14.53 -26.05
N GLU A 56 11.55 -13.84 -27.18
CA GLU A 56 12.34 -14.14 -28.38
C GLU A 56 13.16 -12.90 -28.75
N ARG A 57 14.36 -13.09 -29.32
CA ARG A 57 15.18 -11.96 -29.77
C ARG A 57 14.56 -11.39 -31.07
N ALA A 58 14.21 -10.11 -31.07
CA ALA A 58 13.60 -9.46 -32.23
C ALA A 58 14.61 -9.30 -33.37
N SER A 59 14.18 -9.36 -34.63
CA SER A 59 15.12 -9.24 -35.77
C SER A 59 15.69 -7.82 -35.91
N LEU A 60 14.98 -6.83 -35.37
CA LEU A 60 15.32 -5.41 -35.43
C LEU A 60 16.53 -4.98 -34.60
N GLY A 61 17.04 -5.82 -33.69
CA GLY A 61 18.20 -5.46 -32.87
C GLY A 61 18.67 -6.54 -31.92
N ALA A 62 20.00 -6.66 -31.78
CA ALA A 62 20.61 -7.68 -30.92
C ALA A 62 20.29 -7.52 -29.42
N ASN A 63 19.79 -6.36 -28.98
CA ASN A 63 19.35 -6.09 -27.61
C ASN A 63 17.84 -5.84 -27.49
N LEU A 64 17.06 -6.27 -28.47
CA LEU A 64 15.60 -6.21 -28.44
C LEU A 64 15.04 -7.61 -28.23
N PHE A 65 14.11 -7.74 -27.30
CA PHE A 65 13.39 -8.97 -27.02
C PHE A 65 11.89 -8.72 -27.06
N ASP A 66 11.16 -9.62 -27.70
CA ASP A 66 9.70 -9.59 -27.81
C ASP A 66 9.12 -10.72 -26.97
N LEU A 67 8.32 -10.37 -25.95
CA LEU A 67 7.52 -11.33 -25.21
C LEU A 67 6.29 -11.67 -26.05
N LYS A 68 6.29 -12.88 -26.61
CA LYS A 68 5.18 -13.37 -27.43
C LYS A 68 4.10 -13.99 -26.53
N PHE A 69 2.87 -13.57 -26.77
CA PHE A 69 1.67 -14.16 -26.18
C PHE A 69 0.97 -15.00 -27.25
N PHE A 70 0.37 -16.14 -26.87
CA PHE A 70 -0.40 -16.97 -27.81
C PHE A 70 -1.67 -16.26 -28.30
N LYS A 71 -2.25 -15.40 -27.46
CA LYS A 71 -3.32 -14.44 -27.76
C LYS A 71 -3.00 -13.14 -27.03
N LEU A 72 -3.38 -12.00 -27.61
CA LEU A 72 -3.24 -10.70 -26.96
C LEU A 72 -4.08 -10.70 -25.67
N PRO A 73 -3.52 -10.37 -24.49
CA PRO A 73 -4.28 -10.33 -23.26
C PRO A 73 -5.28 -9.17 -23.24
N ASP A 74 -6.42 -9.42 -22.59
CA ASP A 74 -7.49 -8.44 -22.34
C ASP A 74 -7.06 -7.42 -21.27
N ALA A 75 -6.27 -7.88 -20.29
CA ALA A 75 -5.63 -7.07 -19.25
C ALA A 75 -4.23 -7.60 -18.92
N ALA A 76 -3.30 -6.70 -18.58
CA ALA A 76 -1.93 -7.05 -18.17
C ALA A 76 -1.38 -6.00 -17.18
N TYR A 77 -0.85 -6.48 -16.05
CA TYR A 77 -0.31 -5.67 -14.94
C TYR A 77 0.63 -6.50 -14.07
N SER A 78 1.38 -5.87 -13.17
CA SER A 78 2.28 -6.53 -12.22
C SER A 78 1.62 -6.77 -10.85
N LEU A 79 2.21 -7.66 -10.04
CA LEU A 79 1.75 -7.89 -8.67
C LEU A 79 1.83 -6.61 -7.81
N TRP A 80 2.85 -5.78 -8.05
CA TRP A 80 2.99 -4.47 -7.40
C TRP A 80 1.80 -3.54 -7.69
N GLU A 81 1.37 -3.48 -8.95
CA GLU A 81 0.28 -2.62 -9.42
C GLU A 81 -1.07 -3.09 -8.88
N LEU A 82 -1.36 -4.41 -8.93
CA LEU A 82 -2.57 -4.99 -8.35
C LEU A 82 -2.69 -4.62 -6.86
N CYS A 83 -1.65 -4.86 -6.07
CA CYS A 83 -1.71 -4.55 -4.66
C CYS A 83 -1.72 -3.03 -4.37
N ALA A 84 -1.18 -2.20 -5.27
CA ALA A 84 -1.30 -0.74 -5.19
C ALA A 84 -2.72 -0.23 -5.46
N GLU A 85 -3.46 -0.88 -6.35
CA GLU A 85 -4.90 -0.64 -6.56
C GLU A 85 -5.71 -1.10 -5.34
N LEU A 86 -5.46 -2.31 -4.84
CA LEU A 86 -6.12 -2.83 -3.64
C LEU A 86 -5.86 -1.96 -2.40
N ARG A 87 -4.65 -1.40 -2.21
CA ARG A 87 -4.40 -0.43 -1.12
C ARG A 87 -5.25 0.83 -1.21
N GLN A 88 -5.57 1.32 -2.42
CA GLN A 88 -6.39 2.52 -2.60
C GLN A 88 -7.85 2.31 -2.16
N GLY A 89 -8.38 1.10 -2.33
CA GLY A 89 -9.72 0.71 -1.86
C GLY A 89 -9.84 0.45 -0.35
N GLY A 90 -8.78 0.65 0.45
CA GLY A 90 -8.65 0.10 1.80
C GLY A 90 -9.82 0.29 2.78
N ALA A 91 -10.60 1.38 2.69
CA ALA A 91 -11.77 1.59 3.54
C ALA A 91 -12.99 0.72 3.17
N GLU A 92 -13.09 0.29 1.92
CA GLU A 92 -14.14 -0.61 1.42
C GLU A 92 -13.90 -2.04 1.91
N TRP A 93 -12.66 -2.53 1.77
CA TRP A 93 -12.27 -3.90 2.11
C TRP A 93 -12.42 -4.21 3.61
N LYS A 94 -12.21 -3.22 4.48
CA LYS A 94 -12.33 -3.38 5.94
C LYS A 94 -13.78 -3.60 6.41
N GLN A 95 -14.78 -3.48 5.53
CA GLN A 95 -16.17 -3.87 5.86
C GLN A 95 -16.34 -5.38 5.99
N TYR A 96 -15.46 -6.17 5.36
CA TYR A 96 -15.50 -7.63 5.35
C TYR A 96 -14.51 -8.19 6.38
N PRO A 97 -14.94 -9.01 7.36
CA PRO A 97 -14.04 -9.61 8.34
C PRO A 97 -13.26 -10.78 7.72
N CYS A 98 -12.06 -11.04 8.25
CA CYS A 98 -11.32 -12.28 7.95
C CYS A 98 -12.19 -13.50 8.32
N GLY A 99 -12.18 -14.52 7.46
CA GLY A 99 -13.02 -15.71 7.62
C GLY A 99 -14.49 -15.54 7.22
N ALA A 100 -14.86 -14.46 6.51
CA ALA A 100 -16.15 -14.37 5.83
C ALA A 100 -16.29 -15.46 4.75
N GLU A 101 -17.51 -15.96 4.51
CA GLU A 101 -17.81 -16.98 3.49
C GLU A 101 -17.67 -16.45 2.05
N GLN A 102 -17.72 -15.13 1.87
CA GLN A 102 -17.57 -14.43 0.60
C GLN A 102 -16.76 -13.16 0.86
N ILE A 103 -15.79 -12.87 0.00
CA ILE A 103 -15.02 -11.62 0.01
C ILE A 103 -15.12 -10.96 -1.37
N PRO A 104 -14.81 -9.65 -1.52
CA PRO A 104 -14.85 -8.99 -2.81
C PRO A 104 -13.98 -9.68 -3.87
N GLU A 105 -14.50 -9.80 -5.10
CA GLU A 105 -13.81 -10.41 -6.25
C GLU A 105 -12.35 -9.93 -6.45
N PRO A 106 -11.99 -8.63 -6.29
CA PRO A 106 -10.60 -8.20 -6.41
C PRO A 106 -9.65 -8.81 -5.37
N LEU A 107 -10.16 -9.18 -4.19
CA LEU A 107 -9.42 -9.85 -3.13
C LEU A 107 -9.34 -11.36 -3.37
N GLU A 108 -10.42 -12.00 -3.86
CA GLU A 108 -10.38 -13.40 -4.31
C GLU A 108 -9.37 -13.57 -5.45
N LYS A 109 -9.33 -12.62 -6.40
CA LYS A 109 -8.38 -12.59 -7.51
C LYS A 109 -6.93 -12.53 -7.02
N LEU A 110 -6.63 -11.80 -5.94
CA LEU A 110 -5.29 -11.76 -5.35
C LEU A 110 -4.87 -13.14 -4.80
N ASP A 111 -5.78 -13.86 -4.14
CA ASP A 111 -5.48 -15.17 -3.58
C ASP A 111 -5.27 -16.23 -4.68
N VAL A 112 -6.08 -16.18 -5.75
CA VAL A 112 -5.86 -17.00 -6.96
C VAL A 112 -4.52 -16.68 -7.62
N ILE A 113 -4.11 -15.41 -7.67
CA ILE A 113 -2.81 -15.01 -8.22
C ILE A 113 -1.65 -15.53 -7.35
N ALA A 114 -1.79 -15.51 -6.02
CA ALA A 114 -0.81 -16.09 -5.12
C ALA A 114 -0.64 -17.59 -5.36
N ASP A 115 -1.74 -18.32 -5.52
CA ASP A 115 -1.73 -19.75 -5.85
C ASP A 115 -1.04 -20.03 -7.20
N LEU A 116 -1.36 -19.26 -8.24
CA LEU A 116 -0.73 -19.36 -9.56
C LEU A 116 0.79 -19.06 -9.53
N ILE A 117 1.23 -18.08 -8.74
CA ILE A 117 2.65 -17.76 -8.55
C ILE A 117 3.38 -18.93 -7.89
N LEU A 118 2.78 -19.53 -6.86
CA LEU A 118 3.35 -20.66 -6.13
C LEU A 118 3.36 -21.93 -6.98
N GLN A 119 2.30 -22.19 -7.75
CA GLN A 119 2.28 -23.29 -8.72
C GLN A 119 3.39 -23.12 -9.77
N ALA A 120 3.55 -21.93 -10.35
CA ALA A 120 4.62 -21.67 -11.32
C ALA A 120 6.03 -21.86 -10.72
N ALA A 121 6.21 -21.48 -9.44
CA ALA A 121 7.45 -21.74 -8.71
C ALA A 121 7.67 -23.23 -8.40
N GLU A 122 6.62 -23.97 -8.03
CA GLU A 122 6.64 -25.41 -7.80
C GLU A 122 7.02 -26.19 -9.07
N GLU A 123 6.45 -25.82 -10.23
CA GLU A 123 6.77 -26.40 -11.53
C GLU A 123 8.24 -26.13 -11.94
N LEU A 124 8.75 -24.92 -11.71
CA LEU A 124 10.16 -24.57 -11.95
C LEU A 124 11.11 -25.32 -11.02
N HIS A 125 10.77 -25.43 -9.74
CA HIS A 125 11.55 -26.18 -8.75
C HIS A 125 11.60 -27.66 -9.09
N GLY A 126 10.48 -28.24 -9.52
CA GLY A 126 10.40 -29.61 -10.04
C GLY A 126 11.25 -29.88 -11.29
N ALA A 127 11.59 -28.83 -12.06
CA ALA A 127 12.51 -28.88 -13.18
C ALA A 127 13.96 -28.46 -12.82
N GLY A 128 14.27 -28.25 -11.54
CA GLY A 128 15.60 -27.85 -11.07
C GLY A 128 16.00 -26.41 -11.42
N TRP A 129 15.03 -25.50 -11.47
CA TRP A 129 15.22 -24.10 -11.87
C TRP A 129 14.80 -23.15 -10.74
N GLY A 130 15.68 -22.23 -10.32
CA GLY A 130 15.39 -21.24 -9.28
C GLY A 130 14.80 -19.93 -9.81
N LEU A 131 14.19 -19.13 -8.95
CA LEU A 131 13.48 -17.88 -9.33
C LEU A 131 14.42 -16.68 -9.50
N GLY A 132 15.57 -16.70 -8.84
CA GLY A 132 16.63 -15.71 -9.00
C GLY A 132 16.24 -14.30 -8.57
N LEU A 133 16.28 -13.33 -9.50
CA LEU A 133 15.95 -11.92 -9.24
C LEU A 133 14.44 -11.68 -9.24
N ILE A 134 13.66 -12.41 -8.44
CA ILE A 134 12.21 -12.21 -8.37
C ILE A 134 11.85 -10.90 -7.64
N SER A 135 10.85 -10.17 -8.13
CA SER A 135 10.32 -8.96 -7.48
C SER A 135 8.83 -8.74 -7.80
N PRO A 136 8.12 -7.87 -7.05
CA PRO A 136 6.71 -7.57 -7.31
C PRO A 136 6.41 -7.04 -8.73
N GLU A 137 7.37 -6.37 -9.36
CA GLU A 137 7.21 -5.70 -10.65
C GLU A 137 7.45 -6.62 -11.85
N ASN A 138 8.29 -7.66 -11.67
CA ASN A 138 8.62 -8.58 -12.75
C ASN A 138 7.75 -9.85 -12.77
N ILE A 139 6.88 -10.03 -11.77
CA ILE A 139 5.72 -10.93 -11.84
C ILE A 139 4.62 -10.24 -12.67
N LEU A 140 4.50 -10.66 -13.93
CA LEU A 140 3.39 -10.27 -14.80
C LEU A 140 2.17 -11.12 -14.51
N ILE A 141 1.04 -10.47 -14.30
CA ILE A 141 -0.30 -11.04 -14.26
C ILE A 141 -1.00 -10.62 -15.55
N PHE A 142 -1.66 -11.55 -16.22
CA PHE A 142 -2.38 -11.27 -17.47
C PHE A 142 -3.62 -12.16 -17.59
N GLU A 143 -4.59 -11.67 -18.35
CA GLU A 143 -5.86 -12.35 -18.59
C GLU A 143 -6.09 -12.51 -20.09
N CYS A 144 -6.40 -13.73 -20.52
CA CYS A 144 -6.67 -14.05 -21.93
C CYS A 144 -7.98 -14.85 -22.01
N GLU A 145 -9.00 -14.30 -22.68
CA GLU A 145 -10.31 -14.95 -22.86
C GLU A 145 -10.95 -15.37 -21.51
N GLY A 146 -10.80 -14.52 -20.48
CA GLY A 146 -11.25 -14.78 -19.11
C GLY A 146 -10.41 -15.80 -18.32
N THR A 147 -9.29 -16.28 -18.87
CA THR A 147 -8.33 -17.13 -18.15
C THR A 147 -7.22 -16.28 -17.57
N LEU A 148 -7.11 -16.26 -16.24
CA LEU A 148 -6.04 -15.58 -15.51
C LEU A 148 -4.75 -16.40 -15.53
N SER A 149 -3.60 -15.75 -15.65
CA SER A 149 -2.29 -16.41 -15.73
C SER A 149 -1.17 -15.49 -15.22
N VAL A 150 -0.03 -16.10 -14.88
CA VAL A 150 1.16 -15.39 -14.37
C VAL A 150 2.42 -15.78 -15.15
N ALA A 151 3.40 -14.88 -15.21
CA ALA A 151 4.70 -15.14 -15.81
C ALA A 151 5.81 -14.32 -15.13
N PHE A 152 6.99 -14.91 -14.97
CA PHE A 152 8.17 -14.24 -14.42
C PHE A 152 8.99 -13.62 -15.54
N THR A 153 8.82 -12.30 -15.75
CA THR A 153 9.30 -11.61 -16.96
C THR A 153 10.82 -11.46 -17.05
N ASP A 154 11.55 -11.58 -15.93
CA ASP A 154 13.02 -11.57 -15.92
C ASP A 154 13.65 -12.97 -15.87
N LEU A 155 12.85 -14.01 -15.64
CA LEU A 155 13.38 -15.37 -15.47
C LEU A 155 13.97 -15.89 -16.78
N GLY A 156 15.17 -16.44 -16.70
CA GLY A 156 15.91 -16.96 -17.86
C GLY A 156 16.75 -15.92 -18.60
N PHE A 157 16.66 -14.63 -18.26
CA PHE A 157 17.67 -13.66 -18.69
C PHE A 157 18.95 -13.82 -17.88
N SER A 158 20.09 -13.72 -18.55
CA SER A 158 21.41 -13.80 -17.92
C SER A 158 22.41 -12.87 -18.61
N TRP A 159 23.52 -12.59 -17.93
CA TRP A 159 24.64 -11.93 -18.61
C TRP A 159 25.51 -12.97 -19.30
N GLY A 160 25.76 -12.76 -20.60
CA GLY A 160 26.74 -13.54 -21.35
C GLY A 160 28.17 -13.36 -20.83
N LYS A 161 29.13 -14.03 -21.48
CA LYS A 161 30.54 -14.17 -21.04
C LYS A 161 31.34 -12.86 -20.85
N SER A 162 30.76 -11.70 -21.19
CA SER A 162 31.36 -10.38 -21.00
C SER A 162 30.41 -9.48 -20.19
N PRO A 163 30.51 -9.50 -18.84
CA PRO A 163 29.77 -8.57 -17.99
C PRO A 163 30.16 -7.11 -18.28
N PRO A 164 29.29 -6.14 -17.94
CA PRO A 164 29.53 -4.75 -18.28
C PRO A 164 30.59 -4.17 -17.34
N LEU A 165 31.43 -3.27 -17.88
CA LEU A 165 32.44 -2.55 -17.09
C LEU A 165 31.85 -1.81 -15.87
N ILE A 166 30.61 -1.32 -16.02
CA ILE A 166 29.83 -0.72 -14.94
C ILE A 166 28.51 -1.51 -14.85
N PRO A 167 28.23 -2.23 -13.74
CA PRO A 167 26.96 -2.92 -13.59
C PRO A 167 25.77 -1.95 -13.54
N PRO A 168 24.62 -2.31 -14.15
CA PRO A 168 23.38 -1.58 -13.97
C PRO A 168 22.90 -1.66 -12.52
N LEU A 169 22.01 -0.74 -12.11
CA LEU A 169 21.66 -0.52 -10.71
C LEU A 169 21.19 -1.80 -9.98
N PHE A 170 20.39 -2.64 -10.64
CA PHE A 170 19.88 -3.90 -10.10
C PHE A 170 20.95 -4.99 -9.88
N LEU A 171 22.16 -4.83 -10.44
CA LEU A 171 23.32 -5.70 -10.19
C LEU A 171 24.36 -5.07 -9.25
N ARG A 172 24.01 -3.98 -8.55
CA ARG A 172 24.85 -3.38 -7.51
C ARG A 172 24.40 -3.79 -6.12
N SER A 173 25.24 -3.57 -5.12
CA SER A 173 24.88 -3.86 -3.73
C SER A 173 23.76 -2.92 -3.24
N PRO A 174 23.06 -3.24 -2.14
CA PRO A 174 22.07 -2.34 -1.53
C PRO A 174 22.62 -0.94 -1.25
N ARG A 175 23.89 -0.85 -0.84
CA ARG A 175 24.59 0.42 -0.52
C ARG A 175 24.80 1.31 -1.74
N ASP A 176 24.81 0.72 -2.93
CA ASP A 176 25.04 1.40 -4.21
C ASP A 176 23.72 1.78 -4.92
N GLY A 177 22.59 1.68 -4.21
CA GLY A 177 21.26 2.11 -4.67
C GLY A 177 20.33 1.00 -5.17
N ASN A 178 20.68 -0.27 -4.99
CA ASN A 178 19.80 -1.38 -5.35
C ASN A 178 18.73 -1.64 -4.27
N LYS A 179 17.56 -1.01 -4.42
CA LYS A 179 16.42 -1.18 -3.49
C LYS A 179 15.85 -2.61 -3.44
N PHE A 180 16.09 -3.43 -4.45
CA PHE A 180 15.47 -4.75 -4.60
C PHE A 180 16.27 -5.87 -3.91
N ALA A 181 17.57 -5.67 -3.68
CA ALA A 181 18.44 -6.63 -3.01
C ALA A 181 18.03 -6.95 -1.54
N ILE A 182 17.10 -6.18 -0.97
CA ILE A 182 16.46 -6.48 0.32
C ILE A 182 15.51 -7.69 0.26
N LEU A 183 15.01 -8.03 -0.93
CA LEU A 183 14.12 -9.18 -1.17
C LEU A 183 14.89 -10.50 -1.27
N TRP A 184 16.20 -10.45 -1.49
CA TRP A 184 17.03 -11.61 -1.84
C TRP A 184 17.96 -11.99 -0.68
N ASP A 185 18.28 -13.28 -0.58
CA ASP A 185 19.23 -13.75 0.43
C ASP A 185 20.67 -13.36 0.08
N ASP A 186 21.06 -13.53 -1.19
CA ASP A 186 22.36 -13.11 -1.68
C ASP A 186 22.41 -11.59 -1.87
N GLN A 187 23.11 -10.91 -0.95
CA GLN A 187 23.40 -9.48 -1.00
C GLN A 187 24.34 -9.07 -2.16
N ASP A 188 24.86 -10.04 -2.90
CA ASP A 188 25.46 -9.89 -4.23
C ASP A 188 24.43 -10.35 -5.29
N PRO A 189 23.76 -9.43 -6.00
CA PRO A 189 22.75 -9.80 -6.98
C PRO A 189 23.25 -10.69 -8.11
N ARG A 190 24.57 -10.77 -8.36
CA ARG A 190 25.11 -11.69 -9.37
C ARG A 190 24.91 -13.14 -8.96
N LYS A 191 25.12 -13.47 -7.68
CA LYS A 191 24.87 -14.82 -7.15
C LYS A 191 23.39 -15.14 -7.12
N GLN A 192 22.55 -14.18 -6.76
CA GLN A 192 21.10 -14.34 -6.84
C GLN A 192 20.65 -14.56 -8.30
N LEU A 193 21.25 -13.87 -9.26
CA LEU A 193 20.97 -14.09 -10.69
C LEU A 193 21.43 -15.47 -11.16
N GLU A 194 22.61 -15.94 -10.76
CA GLU A 194 23.12 -17.28 -11.08
C GLU A 194 22.22 -18.40 -10.52
N ARG A 195 21.49 -18.13 -9.42
CA ARG A 195 20.44 -19.02 -8.89
C ARG A 195 19.15 -19.03 -9.75
N GLY A 196 18.90 -18.00 -10.56
CA GLY A 196 17.73 -17.87 -11.44
C GLY A 196 17.74 -18.72 -12.73
N GLY A 197 18.48 -19.83 -12.71
CA GLY A 197 18.80 -20.64 -13.88
C GLY A 197 18.64 -22.14 -13.63
N LEU A 198 19.01 -22.93 -14.64
CA LEU A 198 19.05 -24.39 -14.53
C LEU A 198 20.21 -24.83 -13.63
N LEU A 199 19.90 -25.20 -12.40
CA LEU A 199 20.85 -25.82 -11.45
C LEU A 199 20.76 -27.35 -11.49
N GLY A 200 19.60 -27.88 -11.90
CA GLY A 200 19.27 -29.31 -11.92
C GLY A 200 18.60 -29.76 -10.62
N GLU A 201 17.67 -30.72 -10.75
CA GLU A 201 16.70 -31.13 -9.70
C GLU A 201 17.34 -31.38 -8.32
N ASN A 202 18.54 -31.97 -8.28
CA ASN A 202 19.22 -32.35 -7.03
C ASN A 202 20.20 -31.27 -6.48
N GLN A 203 20.24 -30.07 -7.08
CA GLN A 203 21.14 -28.98 -6.66
C GLN A 203 20.40 -27.70 -6.23
N LEU A 204 19.09 -27.63 -6.47
CA LEU A 204 18.26 -26.50 -6.07
C LEU A 204 17.91 -26.59 -4.58
N ASP A 205 18.38 -25.62 -3.79
CA ASP A 205 17.83 -25.34 -2.46
C ASP A 205 16.59 -24.44 -2.65
N PRO A 206 15.38 -24.86 -2.24
CA PRO A 206 14.16 -24.08 -2.44
C PRO A 206 14.01 -22.93 -1.43
N LEU A 207 14.72 -22.96 -0.29
CA LEU A 207 14.52 -22.01 0.80
C LEU A 207 14.77 -20.54 0.40
N PRO A 208 15.81 -20.19 -0.39
CA PRO A 208 16.03 -18.81 -0.82
C PRO A 208 14.90 -18.24 -1.68
N ASP A 209 14.29 -19.08 -2.53
CA ASP A 209 13.17 -18.67 -3.37
C ASP A 209 11.88 -18.54 -2.56
N ILE A 210 11.63 -19.43 -1.58
CA ILE A 210 10.51 -19.31 -0.64
C ILE A 210 10.63 -18.01 0.17
N ARG A 211 11.83 -17.71 0.71
CA ARG A 211 12.10 -16.45 1.43
C ARG A 211 11.92 -15.23 0.53
N ALA A 212 12.39 -15.30 -0.72
CA ALA A 212 12.20 -14.22 -1.68
C ALA A 212 10.72 -14.00 -2.04
N LEU A 213 9.97 -15.06 -2.33
CA LEU A 213 8.52 -15.00 -2.58
C LEU A 213 7.75 -14.42 -1.39
N ALA A 214 8.08 -14.83 -0.16
CA ALA A 214 7.44 -14.30 1.04
C ALA A 214 7.73 -12.81 1.25
N ARG A 215 8.98 -12.35 1.00
CA ARG A 215 9.31 -10.92 0.97
C ARG A 215 8.64 -10.17 -0.18
N VAL A 216 8.48 -10.80 -1.35
CA VAL A 216 7.73 -10.25 -2.48
C VAL A 216 6.27 -10.05 -2.11
N PHE A 217 5.60 -11.03 -1.51
CA PHE A 217 4.22 -10.88 -1.04
C PHE A 217 4.11 -9.82 0.07
N ALA A 218 4.94 -9.86 1.11
CA ALA A 218 4.95 -8.86 2.18
C ALA A 218 5.17 -7.43 1.62
N SER A 219 6.13 -7.25 0.73
CA SER A 219 6.42 -5.96 0.09
C SER A 219 5.29 -5.51 -0.82
N SER A 220 4.71 -6.45 -1.58
CA SER A 220 3.57 -6.18 -2.47
C SER A 220 2.35 -5.74 -1.68
N LEU A 221 2.08 -6.32 -0.51
CA LEU A 221 0.96 -5.95 0.36
C LEU A 221 1.16 -4.55 0.98
N LEU A 222 2.33 -4.28 1.58
CA LEU A 222 2.63 -3.00 2.24
C LEU A 222 2.88 -1.84 1.28
N GLY A 223 3.30 -2.11 0.03
CA GLY A 223 3.70 -1.07 -0.92
C GLY A 223 5.08 -0.46 -0.65
N GLN A 224 5.92 -1.17 0.11
CA GLN A 224 7.31 -0.84 0.40
C GLN A 224 8.15 -2.14 0.45
N TYR A 225 9.41 -2.10 0.03
CA TYR A 225 10.26 -3.31 0.08
C TYR A 225 10.72 -3.60 1.51
N VAL A 226 10.53 -4.85 1.95
CA VAL A 226 10.88 -5.30 3.30
C VAL A 226 11.68 -6.60 3.27
N SER A 227 12.68 -6.73 4.15
CA SER A 227 13.47 -7.96 4.32
C SER A 227 12.82 -8.98 5.26
N ALA A 228 11.94 -8.49 6.14
CA ALA A 228 11.20 -9.23 7.16
C ALA A 228 9.83 -8.56 7.37
N VAL A 229 8.90 -9.25 8.03
CA VAL A 229 7.61 -8.68 8.42
C VAL A 229 7.85 -7.55 9.46
N PRO A 230 7.36 -6.32 9.23
CA PRO A 230 7.53 -5.23 10.21
C PRO A 230 6.75 -5.46 11.51
N SER A 231 7.26 -4.91 12.62
CA SER A 231 6.63 -5.01 13.94
C SER A 231 5.22 -4.42 13.94
N PRO A 232 4.22 -5.10 14.56
CA PRO A 232 2.88 -4.54 14.75
C PRO A 232 2.82 -3.23 15.55
N GLU A 233 3.88 -2.88 16.29
CA GLU A 233 4.01 -1.60 16.99
C GLU A 233 4.29 -0.43 16.03
N GLU A 234 4.99 -0.70 14.93
CA GLU A 234 5.32 0.29 13.88
C GLU A 234 4.29 0.26 12.75
N HIS A 235 3.76 -0.93 12.45
CA HIS A 235 2.81 -1.23 11.38
C HIS A 235 1.60 -2.01 11.92
N PRO A 236 0.58 -1.35 12.50
CA PRO A 236 -0.57 -2.03 13.11
C PRO A 236 -1.33 -3.00 12.16
N GLU A 237 -1.23 -2.79 10.85
CA GLU A 237 -1.74 -3.68 9.81
C GLU A 237 -1.05 -5.05 9.72
N THR A 238 0.13 -5.22 10.35
CA THR A 238 0.82 -6.52 10.50
C THR A 238 0.37 -7.32 11.71
N ALA A 239 -0.48 -6.75 12.58
CA ALA A 239 -1.00 -7.44 13.77
C ALA A 239 -1.77 -8.73 13.40
N ALA A 240 -1.29 -9.85 13.96
CA ALA A 240 -1.92 -11.15 13.82
C ALA A 240 -2.92 -11.43 14.96
N GLN A 241 -4.04 -12.07 14.61
CA GLN A 241 -5.02 -12.54 15.60
C GLN A 241 -4.60 -13.87 16.20
N SER A 242 -5.05 -14.12 17.43
CA SER A 242 -4.72 -15.33 18.19
C SER A 242 -5.08 -16.63 17.44
N ALA A 243 -4.25 -17.67 17.60
CA ALA A 243 -4.44 -18.99 17.02
C ALA A 243 -5.81 -19.65 17.33
N TYR A 244 -6.49 -19.19 18.39
CA TYR A 244 -7.83 -19.66 18.79
C TYR A 244 -9.01 -18.94 18.13
N VAL A 245 -8.78 -17.89 17.32
CA VAL A 245 -9.83 -17.19 16.56
C VAL A 245 -9.96 -17.85 15.18
N PRO A 246 -11.07 -18.55 14.87
CA PRO A 246 -11.27 -19.17 13.56
C PRO A 246 -11.28 -18.10 12.47
N GLY A 247 -10.56 -18.34 11.36
CA GLY A 247 -10.43 -17.37 10.26
C GLY A 247 -9.71 -16.06 10.61
N GLY A 248 -9.10 -15.93 11.80
CA GLY A 248 -8.41 -14.70 12.20
C GLY A 248 -7.20 -14.37 11.33
N ARG A 249 -6.92 -13.07 11.12
CA ARG A 249 -5.77 -12.59 10.31
C ARG A 249 -4.47 -13.21 10.81
N ARG A 250 -3.84 -14.05 9.99
CA ARG A 250 -2.58 -14.74 10.30
C ARG A 250 -1.58 -14.76 9.15
N ILE A 251 -1.93 -14.21 7.98
CA ILE A 251 -1.03 -14.07 6.82
C ILE A 251 0.38 -13.60 7.22
N TRP A 252 0.48 -12.63 8.13
CA TRP A 252 1.77 -12.10 8.59
C TRP A 252 2.63 -13.11 9.37
N VAL A 253 2.02 -14.02 10.11
CA VAL A 253 2.74 -15.13 10.78
C VAL A 253 3.28 -16.10 9.73
N THR A 254 2.46 -16.46 8.73
CA THR A 254 2.86 -17.36 7.64
C THR A 254 3.98 -16.77 6.78
N LEU A 255 3.91 -15.46 6.47
CA LEU A 255 4.99 -14.76 5.76
C LEU A 255 6.25 -14.65 6.61
N GLU A 256 6.14 -14.41 7.92
CA GLU A 256 7.29 -14.39 8.83
C GLU A 256 7.96 -15.78 8.94
N GLU A 257 7.17 -16.85 9.06
CA GLU A 257 7.66 -18.24 9.09
C GLU A 257 8.36 -18.63 7.78
N ALA A 258 7.78 -18.25 6.63
CA ALA A 258 8.40 -18.43 5.33
C ALA A 258 9.74 -17.67 5.21
N ILE A 259 9.77 -16.39 5.64
CA ILE A 259 11.00 -15.56 5.65
C ILE A 259 12.07 -16.10 6.61
N ALA A 260 11.66 -16.71 7.73
CA ALA A 260 12.57 -17.39 8.66
C ALA A 260 13.11 -18.72 8.11
N GLY A 261 12.51 -19.26 7.05
CA GLY A 261 12.83 -20.59 6.51
C GLY A 261 12.20 -21.75 7.31
N GLY A 262 11.10 -21.50 8.02
CA GLY A 262 10.32 -22.53 8.70
C GLY A 262 9.50 -23.42 7.74
N ILE A 263 9.14 -22.88 6.57
CA ILE A 263 8.41 -23.60 5.52
C ILE A 263 9.43 -24.24 4.55
N PRO A 264 9.46 -25.59 4.40
CA PRO A 264 10.56 -26.27 3.71
C PRO A 264 10.39 -26.42 2.19
N SER A 265 9.19 -26.24 1.64
CA SER A 265 8.93 -26.35 0.20
C SER A 265 7.91 -25.32 -0.29
N VAL A 266 7.89 -25.06 -1.61
CA VAL A 266 6.88 -24.18 -2.24
C VAL A 266 5.47 -24.78 -2.12
N ALA A 267 5.34 -26.10 -2.18
CA ALA A 267 4.07 -26.79 -1.97
C ALA A 267 3.52 -26.58 -0.54
N ASP A 268 4.38 -26.66 0.48
CA ASP A 268 3.99 -26.38 1.87
C ASP A 268 3.63 -24.89 2.04
N PHE A 269 4.32 -23.98 1.36
CA PHE A 269 4.02 -22.54 1.40
C PHE A 269 2.68 -22.22 0.74
N ARG A 270 2.36 -22.91 -0.37
CA ARG A 270 1.06 -22.88 -1.03
C ARG A 270 -0.06 -23.34 -0.10
N VAL A 271 0.10 -24.50 0.56
CA VAL A 271 -0.87 -24.99 1.55
C VAL A 271 -1.07 -24.00 2.70
N ALA A 272 0.01 -23.43 3.23
CA ALA A 272 -0.07 -22.44 4.30
C ALA A 272 -0.81 -21.16 3.86
N LEU A 273 -0.61 -20.71 2.62
CA LEU A 273 -1.33 -19.56 2.06
C LEU A 273 -2.79 -19.87 1.67
N CYS A 274 -3.18 -21.14 1.47
CA CYS A 274 -4.60 -21.52 1.44
C CYS A 274 -5.29 -21.35 2.81
N GLU A 275 -4.58 -21.61 3.92
CA GLU A 275 -5.12 -21.39 5.28
C GLU A 275 -5.09 -19.91 5.70
N THR A 276 -4.09 -19.16 5.23
CA THR A 276 -3.92 -17.74 5.50
C THR A 276 -3.74 -16.93 4.21
N PRO A 277 -4.82 -16.70 3.44
CA PRO A 277 -4.74 -15.98 2.16
C PRO A 277 -4.18 -14.56 2.27
N LEU A 278 -3.60 -14.05 1.16
CA LEU A 278 -3.03 -12.71 1.08
C LEU A 278 -4.09 -11.63 1.33
N SER A 279 -5.34 -11.89 0.89
CA SER A 279 -6.50 -11.01 1.10
C SER A 279 -6.75 -10.63 2.57
N GLN A 280 -6.36 -11.46 3.54
CA GLN A 280 -6.52 -11.19 4.98
C GLN A 280 -5.87 -9.88 5.44
N HIS A 281 -4.86 -9.37 4.71
CA HIS A 281 -4.28 -8.05 4.97
C HIS A 281 -5.31 -6.91 4.81
N PHE A 282 -6.13 -6.98 3.76
CA PHE A 282 -7.10 -5.93 3.40
C PHE A 282 -8.41 -6.03 4.20
N LEU A 283 -8.82 -7.23 4.57
CA LEU A 283 -10.01 -7.50 5.40
C LEU A 283 -9.87 -6.95 6.83
N SER A 284 -10.99 -6.73 7.54
CA SER A 284 -10.98 -6.43 8.98
C SER A 284 -10.79 -7.68 9.83
N ASP A 285 -10.58 -7.50 11.13
CA ASP A 285 -10.32 -8.60 12.06
C ASP A 285 -11.53 -9.55 12.17
N ALA A 286 -11.26 -10.86 12.22
CA ALA A 286 -12.30 -11.86 12.43
C ALA A 286 -12.99 -11.64 13.79
N PRO A 287 -14.32 -11.82 13.88
CA PRO A 287 -15.07 -11.61 15.11
C PRO A 287 -14.62 -12.59 16.21
N ILE A 288 -14.23 -12.05 17.36
CA ILE A 288 -13.81 -12.86 18.52
C ILE A 288 -15.01 -13.70 18.98
N PRO A 289 -14.92 -15.05 19.01
CA PRO A 289 -16.03 -15.90 19.42
C PRO A 289 -16.34 -15.70 20.91
N VAL A 290 -17.40 -14.95 21.22
CA VAL A 290 -17.90 -14.76 22.57
C VAL A 290 -18.30 -16.11 23.15
N SER A 291 -17.49 -16.65 24.05
CA SER A 291 -17.74 -17.98 24.61
C SER A 291 -19.11 -18.04 25.29
N ARG A 292 -19.94 -19.03 24.93
CA ARG A 292 -21.28 -19.23 25.52
C ARG A 292 -21.26 -19.27 27.06
N ARG A 293 -20.13 -19.66 27.67
CA ARG A 293 -19.91 -19.63 29.13
C ARG A 293 -20.01 -18.23 29.74
N SER A 294 -19.64 -17.16 29.01
CA SER A 294 -19.75 -15.79 29.53
C SER A 294 -21.22 -15.36 29.62
N TRP A 295 -22.01 -15.60 28.57
CA TRP A 295 -23.45 -15.33 28.55
C TRP A 295 -24.22 -16.15 29.59
N VAL A 296 -23.90 -17.45 29.74
CA VAL A 296 -24.49 -18.29 30.81
C VAL A 296 -24.16 -17.74 32.20
N ARG A 297 -22.93 -17.27 32.45
CA ARG A 297 -22.58 -16.63 33.73
C ARG A 297 -23.35 -15.32 33.94
N ALA A 298 -23.48 -14.47 32.92
CA ALA A 298 -24.25 -13.24 33.01
C ALA A 298 -25.75 -13.50 33.32
N VAL A 299 -26.35 -14.50 32.67
CA VAL A 299 -27.74 -14.93 32.94
C VAL A 299 -27.89 -15.53 34.34
N VAL A 300 -26.95 -16.38 34.79
CA VAL A 300 -26.99 -16.97 36.14
C VAL A 300 -26.81 -15.92 37.24
N VAL A 301 -25.90 -14.94 37.05
CA VAL A 301 -25.72 -13.82 37.99
C VAL A 301 -26.95 -12.91 37.99
N GLY A 302 -27.50 -12.57 36.82
CA GLY A 302 -28.74 -11.80 36.72
C GLY A 302 -29.93 -12.48 37.39
N ALA A 303 -30.09 -13.79 37.19
CA ALA A 303 -31.12 -14.59 37.86
C ALA A 303 -30.92 -14.67 39.38
N ALA A 304 -29.67 -14.80 39.86
CA ALA A 304 -29.37 -14.80 41.29
C ALA A 304 -29.67 -13.44 41.94
N VAL A 305 -29.29 -12.33 41.30
CA VAL A 305 -29.62 -10.97 41.77
C VAL A 305 -31.13 -10.72 41.78
N ALA A 306 -31.84 -11.16 40.73
CA ALA A 306 -33.31 -11.07 40.68
C ALA A 306 -33.99 -11.92 41.78
N ALA A 307 -33.47 -13.12 42.07
CA ALA A 307 -33.98 -13.97 43.15
C ALA A 307 -33.73 -13.36 44.54
N ILE A 308 -32.54 -12.78 44.78
CA ILE A 308 -32.20 -12.09 46.03
C ILE A 308 -33.07 -10.84 46.20
N GLY A 309 -33.22 -10.01 45.15
CA GLY A 309 -34.07 -8.82 45.17
C GLY A 309 -35.55 -9.14 45.36
N GLY A 310 -36.06 -10.16 44.65
CA GLY A 310 -37.43 -10.66 44.82
C GLY A 310 -37.70 -11.21 46.22
N GLY A 311 -36.73 -11.96 46.79
CA GLY A 311 -36.80 -12.46 48.16
C GLY A 311 -36.86 -11.34 49.21
N LEU A 312 -36.04 -10.30 49.04
CA LEU A 312 -36.03 -9.10 49.88
C LEU A 312 -37.38 -8.35 49.83
N ILE A 313 -37.94 -8.15 48.64
CA ILE A 313 -39.24 -7.48 48.44
C ILE A 313 -40.39 -8.31 49.06
N TRP A 314 -40.35 -9.64 48.89
CA TRP A 314 -41.34 -10.55 49.48
C TRP A 314 -41.27 -10.57 51.01
N PHE A 315 -40.06 -10.59 51.59
CA PHE A 315 -39.84 -10.52 53.03
C PHE A 315 -40.37 -9.19 53.62
N TRP A 316 -40.03 -8.06 53.00
CA TRP A 316 -40.52 -6.73 53.41
C TRP A 316 -42.04 -6.56 53.31
N ARG A 317 -42.72 -7.26 52.38
CA ARG A 317 -44.18 -7.28 52.33
C ARG A 317 -44.82 -8.11 53.45
N ARG A 318 -44.10 -9.08 54.00
CA ARG A 318 -44.64 -10.02 55.01
C ARG A 318 -44.43 -9.56 56.46
N THR A 319 -43.56 -8.59 56.70
CA THR A 319 -43.18 -8.10 58.05
C THR A 319 -43.84 -6.79 58.45
N ARG A 320 -44.74 -6.19 57.64
CA ARG A 320 -45.53 -5.03 58.06
C ARG A 320 -46.65 -5.45 59.02
N PRO A 321 -46.71 -4.97 60.26
CA PRO A 321 -47.86 -5.16 61.14
C PRO A 321 -49.08 -4.43 60.59
N SER A 322 -50.25 -5.02 60.78
CA SER A 322 -51.54 -4.39 60.49
C SER A 322 -52.01 -3.60 61.72
N GLU A 323 -51.82 -2.29 61.72
CA GLU A 323 -52.61 -1.37 62.56
C GLU A 323 -53.78 -0.80 61.75
N GLY A 324 -54.96 -0.74 62.36
CA GLY A 324 -56.22 -0.42 61.67
C GLY A 324 -56.94 0.83 62.19
N ALA A 325 -57.89 1.28 61.38
CA ALA A 325 -59.09 2.07 61.74
C ALA A 325 -58.94 3.36 62.61
N ALA A 326 -58.88 4.51 61.92
CA ALA A 326 -59.86 5.63 61.91
C ALA A 326 -60.91 5.81 63.05
N PRO A 327 -61.59 6.98 63.19
CA PRO A 327 -61.29 8.38 62.77
C PRO A 327 -61.60 9.47 63.85
N ALA A 328 -61.21 10.74 63.62
CA ALA A 328 -61.97 11.94 64.09
C ALA A 328 -61.48 13.27 63.47
N THR A 329 -62.41 14.19 63.19
CA THR A 329 -62.25 15.63 62.89
C THR A 329 -63.12 16.43 63.88
N PRO A 330 -63.10 17.79 63.95
CA PRO A 330 -62.11 18.81 63.53
C PRO A 330 -61.79 19.81 64.68
N VAL A 331 -61.13 20.95 64.41
CA VAL A 331 -61.45 22.33 64.89
C VAL A 331 -60.35 23.33 64.44
N ALA A 332 -60.72 24.61 64.25
CA ALA A 332 -59.85 25.71 63.77
C ALA A 332 -59.59 26.80 64.85
N VAL A 333 -58.96 27.92 64.44
CA VAL A 333 -58.45 29.12 65.19
C VAL A 333 -56.91 29.09 65.34
N GLY A 334 -56.12 30.13 65.05
CA GLY A 334 -56.37 31.47 64.50
C GLY A 334 -55.29 32.49 64.96
N GLU A 335 -54.73 33.31 64.04
CA GLU A 335 -53.87 34.52 64.26
C GLU A 335 -52.56 34.31 65.08
N GLY A 336 -51.33 34.72 64.73
CA GLY A 336 -50.76 35.88 64.01
C GLY A 336 -49.69 36.56 64.94
N PRO A 337 -48.88 37.56 64.55
CA PRO A 337 -48.10 37.78 63.31
C PRO A 337 -46.61 38.24 63.56
N GLY A 338 -45.80 38.42 62.49
CA GLY A 338 -44.51 39.16 62.50
C GLY A 338 -43.49 38.64 61.46
N LYS A 339 -43.19 39.36 60.35
CA LYS A 339 -42.04 40.28 60.15
C LYS A 339 -40.65 39.68 60.52
N ALA A 340 -39.58 39.73 59.73
CA ALA A 340 -39.30 40.13 58.33
C ALA A 340 -37.89 39.56 57.94
N ASP A 341 -37.21 39.79 56.80
CA ASP A 341 -37.38 40.63 55.60
C ASP A 341 -36.58 40.03 54.39
N SER A 342 -36.29 40.82 53.33
CA SER A 342 -35.28 40.73 52.22
C SER A 342 -34.14 39.66 52.22
N GLU A 343 -33.57 39.18 51.09
CA GLU A 343 -33.15 39.86 49.84
C GLU A 343 -33.23 39.01 48.54
N ASP A 344 -33.11 39.70 47.40
CA ASP A 344 -33.13 39.19 46.01
C ASP A 344 -31.89 38.41 45.55
N ALA A 345 -32.10 37.44 44.66
CA ALA A 345 -31.15 37.13 43.58
C ALA A 345 -31.89 36.61 42.31
N LYS A 346 -31.86 37.40 41.24
CA LYS A 346 -32.58 37.13 39.98
C LYS A 346 -31.95 35.99 39.18
N ILE A 347 -32.79 35.08 38.67
CA ILE A 347 -32.52 34.32 37.44
C ILE A 347 -33.72 34.52 36.51
N SER A 348 -33.57 35.40 35.52
CA SER A 348 -34.57 35.57 34.46
C SER A 348 -34.31 34.59 33.32
N ALA A 349 -35.29 33.76 32.99
CA ALA A 349 -35.32 33.05 31.73
C ALA A 349 -35.61 34.00 30.56
N SER A 350 -35.07 33.69 29.39
CA SER A 350 -35.55 34.23 28.11
C SER A 350 -35.38 33.15 27.03
N HIS A 351 -36.49 32.66 26.50
CA HIS A 351 -36.49 31.77 25.34
C HIS A 351 -36.23 32.57 24.07
N GLY A 352 -35.27 32.11 23.25
CA GLY A 352 -35.08 32.53 21.87
C GLY A 352 -34.83 31.30 20.99
N SER A 353 -35.67 31.11 19.97
CA SER A 353 -35.63 29.97 19.03
C SER A 353 -34.44 30.06 18.05
N PRO A 354 -34.04 28.96 17.38
CA PRO A 354 -32.74 28.89 16.72
C PRO A 354 -32.68 29.69 15.42
N GLN A 355 -31.55 30.33 15.18
CA GLN A 355 -31.20 30.97 13.91
C GLN A 355 -29.94 30.30 13.33
N GLU A 356 -29.91 30.18 12.01
CA GLU A 356 -28.85 29.49 11.27
C GLU A 356 -27.48 30.17 11.48
N GLY A 357 -26.54 29.43 12.08
CA GLY A 357 -25.18 29.89 12.30
C GLY A 357 -24.26 29.55 11.14
N SER A 358 -24.14 30.45 10.17
CA SER A 358 -23.00 30.44 9.23
C SER A 358 -21.70 30.48 10.03
N THR A 359 -20.78 29.55 9.79
CA THR A 359 -19.45 29.54 10.41
C THR A 359 -18.60 30.67 9.82
N GLU A 360 -18.66 31.83 10.46
CA GLU A 360 -17.79 32.96 10.18
C GLU A 360 -16.35 32.58 10.56
N VAL A 361 -15.54 32.25 9.55
CA VAL A 361 -14.13 31.88 9.73
C VAL A 361 -13.36 33.12 10.18
N GLN A 362 -13.10 33.22 11.49
CA GLN A 362 -12.24 34.26 12.05
C GLN A 362 -10.83 34.14 11.46
N SER A 363 -10.50 35.01 10.51
CA SER A 363 -9.17 35.12 9.92
C SER A 363 -8.17 35.65 10.96
N LYS A 364 -7.64 34.76 11.80
CA LYS A 364 -6.48 35.04 12.65
C LYS A 364 -5.31 35.44 11.75
N SER A 365 -4.81 36.66 11.93
CA SER A 365 -3.61 37.13 11.23
C SER A 365 -2.42 36.22 11.57
N LEU A 366 -1.62 35.90 10.55
CA LEU A 366 -0.42 35.11 10.73
C LEU A 366 0.58 35.83 11.67
N PRO A 367 1.35 35.08 12.48
CA PRO A 367 2.47 35.66 13.23
C PRO A 367 3.45 36.36 12.27
N GLU A 368 3.94 37.55 12.61
CA GLU A 368 4.80 38.35 11.71
C GLU A 368 6.03 37.59 11.21
N GLY A 369 6.61 36.72 12.05
CA GLY A 369 7.73 35.85 11.68
C GLY A 369 7.37 34.81 10.61
N VAL A 370 6.12 34.30 10.61
CA VAL A 370 5.61 33.39 9.58
C VAL A 370 5.34 34.16 8.29
N GLN A 371 4.70 35.34 8.36
CA GLN A 371 4.45 36.18 7.19
C GLN A 371 5.75 36.56 6.47
N LYS A 372 6.79 36.94 7.23
CA LYS A 372 8.10 37.28 6.67
C LYS A 372 8.78 36.08 5.99
N ARG A 373 8.64 34.87 6.53
CA ARG A 373 9.13 33.63 5.89
C ARG A 373 8.36 33.31 4.61
N LEU A 374 7.03 33.40 4.62
CA LEU A 374 6.20 33.16 3.44
C LEU A 374 6.54 34.12 2.29
N ASN A 375 6.66 35.42 2.57
CA ASN A 375 7.05 36.40 1.55
C ASN A 375 8.44 36.10 0.94
N HIS A 376 9.38 35.60 1.75
CA HIS A 376 10.71 35.21 1.28
C HIS A 376 10.67 33.96 0.41
N LEU A 377 9.93 32.92 0.83
CA LEU A 377 9.72 31.68 0.07
C LEU A 377 8.98 31.95 -1.26
N GLU A 378 7.99 32.84 -1.26
CA GLU A 378 7.29 33.27 -2.48
C GLU A 378 8.26 33.94 -3.47
N GLN A 379 9.16 34.79 -2.97
CA GLN A 379 10.17 35.44 -3.80
C GLN A 379 11.21 34.45 -4.35
N GLU A 380 11.71 33.52 -3.52
CA GLU A 380 12.68 32.49 -3.94
C GLU A 380 12.06 31.51 -4.96
N ALA A 381 10.82 31.06 -4.71
CA ALA A 381 10.10 30.16 -5.60
C ALA A 381 9.78 30.81 -6.97
N ASN A 382 9.33 32.07 -7.00
CA ASN A 382 9.09 32.79 -8.25
C ASN A 382 10.40 33.06 -9.03
N GLY A 383 11.50 33.33 -8.33
CA GLY A 383 12.82 33.46 -8.95
C GLY A 383 13.26 32.17 -9.65
N LEU A 384 13.18 31.04 -8.94
CA LEU A 384 13.50 29.72 -9.51
C LEU A 384 12.54 29.32 -10.64
N LEU A 385 11.27 29.70 -10.57
CA LEU A 385 10.30 29.44 -11.64
C LEU A 385 10.68 30.17 -12.92
N SER A 386 11.09 31.44 -12.82
CA SER A 386 11.57 32.22 -13.98
C SER A 386 12.85 31.63 -14.58
N GLU A 387 13.83 31.26 -13.75
CA GLU A 387 15.07 30.64 -14.24
C GLU A 387 14.82 29.27 -14.89
N LEU A 388 13.90 28.48 -14.34
CA LEU A 388 13.51 27.18 -14.89
C LEU A 388 12.76 27.34 -16.22
N GLU A 389 11.94 28.39 -16.36
CA GLU A 389 11.28 28.75 -17.62
C GLU A 389 12.32 29.10 -18.71
N ASP A 390 13.26 29.99 -18.39
CA ASP A 390 14.34 30.36 -19.32
C ASP A 390 15.17 29.14 -19.72
N ARG A 391 15.43 28.23 -18.77
CA ARG A 391 16.13 26.98 -19.04
C ARG A 391 15.33 26.04 -19.95
N TRP A 392 14.05 25.87 -19.70
CA TRP A 392 13.14 25.10 -20.56
C TRP A 392 13.09 25.70 -21.97
N GLN A 393 12.99 27.02 -22.11
CA GLN A 393 13.00 27.72 -23.40
C GLN A 393 14.35 27.58 -24.13
N SER A 394 15.48 27.56 -23.42
CA SER A 394 16.79 27.24 -24.01
C SER A 394 16.86 25.79 -24.47
N TYR A 395 16.27 24.86 -23.70
CA TYR A 395 16.29 23.44 -24.02
C TYR A 395 15.44 23.12 -25.26
N VAL A 396 14.23 23.66 -25.35
CA VAL A 396 13.34 23.49 -26.52
C VAL A 396 13.95 24.06 -27.82
N LYS A 397 14.79 25.10 -27.72
CA LYS A 397 15.45 25.71 -28.89
C LYS A 397 16.65 24.92 -29.42
N ASP A 398 17.39 24.24 -28.54
CA ASP A 398 18.53 23.39 -28.89
C ASP A 398 18.65 22.23 -27.89
N PRO A 399 17.87 21.15 -28.07
CA PRO A 399 17.88 20.04 -27.11
C PRO A 399 19.26 19.38 -27.03
N LEU A 400 19.89 19.11 -28.17
CA LEU A 400 21.15 18.38 -28.26
C LEU A 400 22.34 19.18 -27.73
N GLY A 401 22.45 20.47 -28.05
CA GLY A 401 23.54 21.33 -27.57
C GLY A 401 23.39 21.73 -26.10
N SER A 402 22.17 21.77 -25.57
CA SER A 402 21.91 22.19 -24.18
C SER A 402 21.72 21.04 -23.18
N TYR A 403 21.43 19.80 -23.63
CA TYR A 403 21.10 18.63 -22.80
C TYR A 403 21.96 18.50 -21.54
N PHE A 404 23.28 18.38 -21.69
CA PHE A 404 24.20 18.13 -20.56
C PHE A 404 24.24 19.29 -19.56
N ALA A 405 24.12 20.54 -20.03
CA ALA A 405 24.06 21.70 -19.15
C ALA A 405 22.70 21.78 -18.43
N THR A 406 21.60 21.50 -19.14
CA THR A 406 20.24 21.47 -18.58
C THR A 406 20.13 20.39 -17.51
N ARG A 407 20.59 19.17 -17.80
CA ARG A 407 20.61 18.06 -16.85
C ARG A 407 21.47 18.36 -15.61
N LYS A 408 22.66 18.95 -15.80
CA LYS A 408 23.53 19.34 -14.69
C LYS A 408 22.90 20.41 -13.79
N GLU A 409 22.17 21.37 -14.35
CA GLU A 409 21.45 22.39 -13.57
C GLU A 409 20.20 21.82 -12.89
N VAL A 410 19.47 20.90 -13.53
CA VAL A 410 18.35 20.17 -12.92
C VAL A 410 18.83 19.35 -11.72
N GLU A 411 19.84 18.50 -11.90
CA GLU A 411 20.37 17.63 -10.83
C GLU A 411 21.09 18.44 -9.72
N GLY A 412 21.85 19.47 -10.08
CA GLY A 412 22.73 20.20 -9.17
C GLY A 412 22.17 21.49 -8.54
N LYS A 413 21.16 22.12 -9.15
CA LYS A 413 20.56 23.40 -8.68
C LYS A 413 19.07 23.28 -8.42
N PHE A 414 18.26 22.96 -9.43
CA PHE A 414 16.81 23.03 -9.31
C PHE A 414 16.24 21.97 -8.35
N ARG A 415 16.59 20.69 -8.52
CA ARG A 415 16.09 19.61 -7.67
C ARG A 415 16.37 19.81 -6.16
N PRO A 416 17.59 20.17 -5.70
CA PRO A 416 17.82 20.41 -4.28
C PRO A 416 17.12 21.66 -3.75
N LEU A 417 17.02 22.74 -4.52
CA LEU A 417 16.36 23.98 -4.08
C LEU A 417 14.83 23.83 -4.01
N VAL A 418 14.21 23.18 -4.99
CA VAL A 418 12.76 22.89 -4.94
C VAL A 418 12.43 22.00 -3.74
N ARG A 419 13.23 20.95 -3.49
CA ARG A 419 13.05 20.09 -2.31
C ARG A 419 13.16 20.86 -0.99
N LYS A 420 14.08 21.83 -0.89
CA LYS A 420 14.22 22.72 0.27
C LYS A 420 12.96 23.58 0.46
N LEU A 421 12.45 24.21 -0.61
CA LEU A 421 11.24 25.04 -0.54
C LEU A 421 10.00 24.24 -0.10
N SER A 422 9.80 23.05 -0.66
CA SER A 422 8.67 22.18 -0.28
C SER A 422 8.76 21.71 1.18
N GLN A 423 9.98 21.45 1.70
CA GLN A 423 10.18 21.16 3.12
C GLN A 423 9.85 22.37 4.00
N GLU A 424 10.36 23.57 3.68
CA GLU A 424 10.11 24.78 4.48
C GLU A 424 8.62 25.17 4.51
N ILE A 425 7.87 24.92 3.43
CA ILE A 425 6.41 25.06 3.39
C ILE A 425 5.73 24.03 4.31
N GLY A 426 6.19 22.77 4.31
CA GLY A 426 5.71 21.74 5.23
C GLY A 426 5.92 22.12 6.70
N GLU A 427 7.09 22.65 7.05
CA GLU A 427 7.40 23.16 8.38
C GLU A 427 6.48 24.34 8.79
N ILE A 428 6.22 25.28 7.87
CA ILE A 428 5.29 26.39 8.13
C ILE A 428 3.87 25.87 8.33
N ARG A 429 3.40 24.92 7.51
CA ARG A 429 2.08 24.30 7.66
C ARG A 429 1.93 23.59 9.01
N ASN A 430 2.95 22.86 9.45
CA ASN A 430 2.98 22.24 10.77
C ASN A 430 3.00 23.27 11.92
N THR A 431 3.60 24.44 11.70
CA THR A 431 3.68 25.52 12.70
C THR A 431 2.33 26.24 12.90
N ILE A 432 1.52 26.37 11.84
CA ILE A 432 0.22 27.06 11.88
C ILE A 432 -0.97 26.11 12.15
N GLY A 433 -0.78 24.80 11.99
CA GLY A 433 -1.81 23.78 12.20
C GLY A 433 -2.99 23.95 11.23
N ASP A 434 -4.21 23.87 11.75
CA ASP A 434 -5.46 23.97 10.98
C ASP A 434 -5.83 25.41 10.57
N MET A 435 -4.93 26.39 10.73
CA MET A 435 -5.16 27.76 10.28
C MET A 435 -5.13 27.85 8.75
N VAL A 436 -6.32 27.96 8.14
CA VAL A 436 -6.49 28.29 6.72
C VAL A 436 -6.05 29.75 6.49
N SER A 437 -4.90 29.93 5.84
CA SER A 437 -4.36 31.24 5.44
C SER A 437 -4.25 31.31 3.90
N PRO A 438 -4.92 32.28 3.24
CA PRO A 438 -4.79 32.51 1.80
C PRO A 438 -3.36 32.82 1.35
N GLU A 439 -2.53 33.36 2.23
CA GLU A 439 -1.10 33.60 1.99
C GLU A 439 -0.34 32.29 1.87
N VAL A 440 -0.58 31.34 2.76
CA VAL A 440 0.05 30.00 2.73
C VAL A 440 -0.38 29.24 1.47
N GLU A 441 -1.67 29.24 1.14
CA GLU A 441 -2.17 28.60 -0.09
C GLU A 441 -1.56 29.20 -1.36
N ARG A 442 -1.27 30.50 -1.37
CA ARG A 442 -0.60 31.18 -2.48
C ARG A 442 0.83 30.65 -2.67
N VAL A 443 1.63 30.58 -1.59
CA VAL A 443 3.01 30.08 -1.67
C VAL A 443 3.04 28.60 -2.03
N VAL A 444 2.14 27.79 -1.46
CA VAL A 444 1.94 26.38 -1.84
C VAL A 444 1.67 26.26 -3.35
N ARG A 445 0.78 27.08 -3.92
CA ARG A 445 0.47 27.06 -5.36
C ARG A 445 1.68 27.40 -6.23
N VAL A 446 2.51 28.37 -5.83
CA VAL A 446 3.74 28.73 -6.57
C VAL A 446 4.73 27.56 -6.55
N VAL A 447 4.97 26.93 -5.39
CA VAL A 447 5.90 25.80 -5.29
C VAL A 447 5.37 24.55 -5.99
N SER A 448 4.07 24.23 -5.91
CA SER A 448 3.48 23.13 -6.70
C SER A 448 3.58 23.37 -8.20
N THR A 449 3.51 24.63 -8.66
CA THR A 449 3.74 24.98 -10.07
C THR A 449 5.21 24.75 -10.47
N LEU A 450 6.15 25.13 -9.59
CA LEU A 450 7.58 24.93 -9.76
C LEU A 450 7.96 23.43 -9.80
N GLU A 451 7.42 22.62 -8.89
CA GLU A 451 7.54 21.16 -8.89
C GLU A 451 7.01 20.53 -10.18
N GLY A 452 5.83 20.96 -10.63
CA GLY A 452 5.21 20.50 -11.88
C GLY A 452 6.09 20.78 -13.11
N LYS A 453 6.62 21.99 -13.24
CA LYS A 453 7.53 22.36 -14.35
C LYS A 453 8.88 21.65 -14.27
N LEU A 454 9.43 21.46 -13.07
CA LEU A 454 10.68 20.72 -12.90
C LEU A 454 10.50 19.26 -13.34
N ARG A 455 9.42 18.61 -12.91
CA ARG A 455 9.09 17.25 -13.31
C ARG A 455 8.85 17.12 -14.81
N GLN A 456 8.24 18.13 -15.45
CA GLN A 456 8.09 18.16 -16.90
C GLN A 456 9.45 18.21 -17.61
N LEU A 457 10.38 19.06 -17.15
CA LEU A 457 11.75 19.13 -17.70
C LEU A 457 12.55 17.83 -17.47
N GLU A 458 12.39 17.21 -16.31
CA GLU A 458 13.00 15.90 -16.01
C GLU A 458 12.49 14.80 -16.94
N LEU A 459 11.20 14.81 -17.30
CA LEU A 459 10.61 13.82 -18.22
C LEU A 459 11.11 13.99 -19.66
N GLU A 460 11.24 15.22 -20.18
CA GLU A 460 11.82 15.44 -21.50
C GLU A 460 13.31 15.03 -21.55
N LEU A 461 14.09 15.34 -20.51
CA LEU A 461 15.50 14.92 -20.37
C LEU A 461 15.72 13.39 -20.19
N ILE A 462 14.64 12.64 -19.97
CA ILE A 462 14.63 11.17 -19.94
C ILE A 462 14.20 10.60 -21.31
N ARG A 463 13.42 11.36 -22.09
CA ARG A 463 12.96 10.96 -23.42
C ARG A 463 14.02 11.18 -24.50
N ASP A 464 14.76 12.29 -24.41
CA ASP A 464 15.77 12.72 -25.38
C ASP A 464 17.21 12.35 -24.92
#